data_AF-A0A2M8IT21-F1
#
_entry.id   AF-A0A2M8IT21-F1
#
_cell.length_a   1.000
_cell.length_b   1.000
_cell.length_c   1.000
_cell.angle_alpha   90.00
_cell.angle_beta   90.00
_cell.angle_gamma   90.00
#
_symmetry.space_group_name_H-M   'P 1'
#
loop_
_entity.id
_entity.type
_entity.pdbx_description
1 polymer ?
#
loop_
_entity_poly.entity_id
_entity_poly.type
_entity_poly.pdbx_seq_one_letter_code
_entity_poly.pdbx_strand_id
1 'polypeptide(L)'
;DWVERIAGRTCNRAEALPALTRLARRTGARRVVVLAGGVRDTLQIPGGIILLNRALIEDHEDPAVVAGYILAERVRATLHNPFAQLLADGAPMTSFRLLTTGDLTMGMLDRYAERMLLAPRPPVPSEDLLAAFAAAEIPAAPYAYARDITGESVLGLIEADPMRGQAVPPVLRDRDWLLLQSICET
;
A
#
# COMPACT_ATOMS: atom_id res chain seq x y z
N ASP A 1 8.99 16.91 -0.75
CA ASP A 1 8.80 17.80 0.42
C ASP A 1 7.68 17.37 1.38
N TRP A 2 6.38 17.47 1.08
CA TRP A 2 5.33 17.10 2.08
C TRP A 2 5.35 15.63 2.52
N VAL A 3 5.51 14.70 1.57
CA VAL A 3 5.61 13.26 1.85
C VAL A 3 6.82 12.94 2.73
N GLU A 4 7.94 13.63 2.54
CA GLU A 4 9.15 13.39 3.34
C GLU A 4 9.04 13.90 4.77
N ARG A 5 8.36 15.05 4.94
CA ARG A 5 8.12 15.62 6.27
C ARG A 5 7.18 14.76 7.12
N ILE A 6 6.27 14.03 6.50
CA ILE A 6 5.20 13.30 7.19
C ILE A 6 5.45 11.79 7.24
N ALA A 7 5.91 11.22 6.14
CA ALA A 7 6.05 9.77 6.00
C ALA A 7 7.51 9.32 6.06
N GLY A 8 8.47 10.25 6.15
CA GLY A 8 9.90 9.95 6.25
C GLY A 8 10.63 10.00 4.90
N ARG A 9 11.95 9.81 4.95
CA ARG A 9 12.85 9.93 3.79
C ARG A 9 12.45 8.93 2.70
N THR A 10 12.32 9.43 1.47
CA THR A 10 12.03 8.58 0.31
C THR A 10 13.26 7.78 -0.11
N CYS A 11 13.07 6.51 -0.43
CA CYS A 11 14.07 5.68 -1.09
C CYS A 11 13.86 5.78 -2.60
N ASN A 12 14.87 6.26 -3.32
CA ASN A 12 14.73 6.72 -4.69
C ASN A 12 15.90 6.34 -5.60
N ARG A 13 16.63 5.26 -5.26
CA ARG A 13 17.73 4.74 -6.10
C ARG A 13 17.29 4.58 -7.55
N ALA A 14 17.97 5.27 -8.46
CA ALA A 14 17.53 5.43 -9.85
C ALA A 14 17.37 4.09 -10.60
N GLU A 15 18.26 3.12 -10.35
CA GLU A 15 18.24 1.81 -10.99
C GLU A 15 17.05 0.94 -10.55
N ALA A 16 16.49 1.20 -9.36
CA ALA A 16 15.38 0.45 -8.77
C ALA A 16 14.00 1.01 -9.19
N LEU A 17 13.92 2.29 -9.59
CA LEU A 17 12.65 2.95 -9.95
C LEU A 17 11.86 2.25 -11.09
N PRO A 18 12.49 1.70 -12.14
CA PRO A 18 11.76 0.95 -13.16
C PRO A 18 11.10 -0.32 -12.61
N ALA A 19 11.75 -1.01 -11.66
CA ALA A 19 11.19 -2.18 -10.99
C ALA A 19 10.02 -1.78 -10.09
N LEU A 20 10.14 -0.66 -9.36
CA LEU A 20 9.05 -0.12 -8.54
C LEU A 20 7.82 0.25 -9.39
N THR A 21 8.05 0.80 -10.59
CA THR A 21 6.99 1.12 -11.56
C THR A 21 6.33 -0.14 -12.13
N ARG A 22 7.09 -1.23 -12.31
CA ARG A 22 6.51 -2.54 -12.69
C ARG A 22 5.64 -3.10 -11.57
N LEU A 23 6.11 -3.03 -10.32
CA LEU A 23 5.34 -3.47 -9.14
C LEU A 23 4.03 -2.69 -9.00
N ALA A 24 4.09 -1.36 -9.14
CA ALA A 24 2.90 -0.50 -9.08
C ALA A 24 1.86 -0.91 -10.14
N ARG A 25 2.29 -1.14 -11.39
CA ARG A 25 1.39 -1.60 -12.45
C ARG A 25 0.84 -3.00 -12.19
N ARG A 26 1.68 -3.94 -11.75
CA ARG A 26 1.30 -5.33 -11.44
C ARG A 26 0.19 -5.41 -10.39
N THR A 27 0.19 -4.47 -9.46
CA THR A 27 -0.76 -4.37 -8.34
C THR A 27 -1.90 -3.38 -8.58
N GLY A 28 -1.95 -2.72 -9.75
CA GLY A 28 -2.94 -1.70 -10.08
C GLY A 28 -2.85 -0.41 -9.25
N ALA A 29 -1.74 -0.19 -8.54
CA ALA A 29 -1.47 1.06 -7.84
C ALA A 29 -1.08 2.17 -8.83
N ARG A 30 -1.56 3.40 -8.62
CA ARG A 30 -1.18 4.54 -9.50
C ARG A 30 0.31 4.84 -9.39
N ARG A 31 0.83 4.82 -8.17
CA ARG A 31 2.25 5.03 -7.85
C ARG A 31 2.56 4.38 -6.52
N VAL A 32 3.74 3.78 -6.41
CA VAL A 32 4.31 3.33 -5.14
C VAL A 32 5.50 4.22 -4.81
N VAL A 33 5.62 4.62 -3.56
CA VAL A 33 6.75 5.38 -3.01
C VAL A 33 7.29 4.60 -1.82
N VAL A 34 8.56 4.22 -1.89
CA VAL A 34 9.23 3.52 -0.78
C VAL A 34 9.78 4.53 0.20
N LEU A 35 9.59 4.26 1.48
CA LEU A 35 10.02 5.10 2.58
C LEU A 35 10.97 4.31 3.47
N ALA A 36 12.01 4.99 3.96
CA ALA A 36 12.97 4.37 4.85
C ALA A 36 12.36 3.96 6.21
N GLY A 37 11.21 4.55 6.57
CA GLY A 37 10.44 4.29 7.77
C GLY A 37 9.15 5.12 7.76
N GLY A 38 8.58 5.41 8.92
CA GLY A 38 7.45 6.34 9.09
C GLY A 38 6.06 5.73 8.87
N VAL A 39 5.91 4.76 7.97
CA VAL A 39 4.68 3.95 7.84
C VAL A 39 4.92 2.54 8.37
N ARG A 40 3.92 1.92 9.00
CA ARG A 40 4.04 0.55 9.54
C ARG A 40 4.33 -0.47 8.44
N ASP A 41 3.44 -0.56 7.46
CA ASP A 41 3.56 -1.47 6.32
C ASP A 41 3.31 -0.71 4.99
N THR A 42 2.06 -0.31 4.73
CA THR A 42 1.61 0.34 3.50
C THR A 42 0.53 1.36 3.81
N LEU A 43 0.56 2.56 3.22
CA LEU A 43 -0.47 3.58 3.45
C LEU A 43 -0.87 4.25 2.14
N GLN A 44 -2.16 4.24 1.80
CA GLN A 44 -2.63 4.98 0.65
C GLN A 44 -2.97 6.43 1.03
N ILE A 45 -2.35 7.37 0.33
CA ILE A 45 -2.66 8.80 0.44
C ILE A 45 -3.55 9.28 -0.72
N PRO A 46 -4.24 10.43 -0.57
CA PRO A 46 -5.05 11.01 -1.63
C PRO A 46 -4.32 11.08 -2.97
N GLY A 47 -5.07 10.79 -4.04
CA GLY A 47 -4.50 10.57 -5.37
C GLY A 47 -4.02 9.13 -5.61
N GLY A 48 -4.28 8.17 -4.73
CA GLY A 48 -3.99 6.75 -5.01
C GLY A 48 -2.49 6.43 -5.08
N ILE A 49 -1.68 7.21 -4.35
CA ILE A 49 -0.26 6.92 -4.14
C ILE A 49 -0.16 6.03 -2.91
N ILE A 50 0.59 4.93 -3.02
CA ILE A 50 0.84 4.01 -1.91
C ILE A 50 2.23 4.24 -1.39
N LEU A 51 2.30 4.59 -0.11
CA LEU A 51 3.50 4.67 0.67
C LEU A 51 3.82 3.27 1.18
N LEU A 52 5.06 2.79 0.98
CA LEU A 52 5.50 1.45 1.31
C LEU A 52 6.69 1.52 2.26
N ASN A 53 6.64 0.82 3.39
CA ASN A 53 7.80 0.67 4.26
C ASN A 53 8.85 -0.22 3.57
N ARG A 54 10.10 0.23 3.52
CA ARG A 54 11.23 -0.55 2.98
C ARG A 54 11.37 -1.94 3.60
N ALA A 55 10.98 -2.12 4.87
CA ALA A 55 11.05 -3.41 5.56
C ALA A 55 10.26 -4.51 4.82
N LEU A 56 9.15 -4.16 4.16
CA LEU A 56 8.42 -5.13 3.36
C LEU A 56 9.21 -5.63 2.14
N ILE A 57 10.14 -4.82 1.63
CA ILE A 57 11.03 -5.25 0.55
C ILE A 57 12.19 -6.03 1.16
N GLU A 58 12.88 -5.44 2.13
CA GLU A 58 14.14 -5.97 2.70
C GLU A 58 13.98 -7.26 3.51
N ASP A 59 12.88 -7.41 4.25
CA ASP A 59 12.68 -8.54 5.17
C ASP A 59 12.00 -9.75 4.52
N HIS A 60 11.68 -9.67 3.22
CA HIS A 60 10.95 -10.71 2.50
C HIS A 60 11.70 -11.16 1.24
N GLU A 61 11.64 -12.46 0.96
CA GLU A 61 12.32 -13.06 -0.18
C GLU A 61 11.42 -13.08 -1.44
N ASP A 62 10.10 -12.99 -1.28
CA ASP A 62 9.12 -13.10 -2.37
C ASP A 62 8.40 -11.76 -2.63
N PRO A 63 8.45 -11.20 -3.85
CA PRO A 63 7.73 -9.97 -4.21
C PRO A 63 6.19 -10.09 -4.07
N ALA A 64 5.62 -11.29 -4.04
CA ALA A 64 4.20 -11.51 -3.79
C ALA A 64 3.76 -11.03 -2.40
N VAL A 65 4.66 -11.05 -1.41
CA VAL A 65 4.38 -10.48 -0.09
C VAL A 65 4.08 -8.98 -0.21
N VAL A 66 5.01 -8.23 -0.82
CA VAL A 66 4.87 -6.77 -1.01
C VAL A 66 3.66 -6.44 -1.85
N ALA A 67 3.46 -7.19 -2.94
CA ALA A 67 2.31 -6.99 -3.81
C ALA A 67 0.98 -7.21 -3.07
N GLY A 68 0.93 -8.21 -2.19
CA GLY A 68 -0.24 -8.46 -1.35
C GLY A 68 -0.52 -7.35 -0.34
N TYR A 69 0.50 -6.78 0.30
CA TYR A 69 0.32 -5.59 1.15
C TYR A 69 -0.22 -4.39 0.36
N ILE A 70 0.29 -4.17 -0.87
CA ILE A 70 -0.21 -3.12 -1.76
C ILE A 70 -1.69 -3.35 -2.11
N LEU A 71 -2.07 -4.58 -2.48
CA LEU A 71 -3.46 -4.92 -2.78
C LEU A 71 -4.37 -4.72 -1.55
N ALA A 72 -3.95 -5.21 -0.40
CA ALA A 72 -4.70 -5.07 0.84
C ALA A 72 -4.95 -3.61 1.22
N GLU A 73 -3.97 -2.73 0.98
CA GLU A 73 -4.13 -1.29 1.24
C GLU A 73 -5.07 -0.61 0.25
N ARG A 74 -5.05 -1.01 -1.04
CA ARG A 74 -6.02 -0.53 -2.03
C ARG A 74 -7.45 -0.89 -1.66
N VAL A 75 -7.68 -2.12 -1.22
CA VAL A 75 -8.99 -2.58 -0.75
C VAL A 75 -9.38 -1.79 0.50
N ARG A 76 -8.47 -1.64 1.48
CA ARG A 76 -8.72 -0.85 2.69
C ARG A 76 -9.13 0.58 2.38
N ALA A 77 -8.42 1.26 1.49
CA ALA A 77 -8.69 2.64 1.11
C ALA A 77 -10.01 2.80 0.32
N THR A 78 -10.48 1.73 -0.32
CA THR A 78 -11.78 1.71 -1.01
C THR A 78 -12.92 1.58 -0.01
N LEU A 79 -12.79 0.68 0.96
CA LEU A 79 -13.79 0.46 2.01
C LEU A 79 -13.83 1.59 3.05
N HIS A 80 -12.65 2.13 3.38
CA HIS A 80 -12.46 3.14 4.41
C HIS A 80 -11.69 4.29 3.77
N ASN A 81 -12.42 5.29 3.26
CA ASN A 81 -11.81 6.50 2.70
C ASN A 81 -11.76 7.59 3.79
N PRO A 82 -10.67 7.70 4.58
CA PRO A 82 -10.56 8.67 5.67
C PRO A 82 -10.52 10.11 5.16
N PHE A 83 -10.18 10.33 3.89
CA PHE A 83 -10.24 11.67 3.30
C PHE A 83 -11.68 12.08 3.07
N ALA A 84 -12.53 11.18 2.58
CA ALA A 84 -13.97 11.43 2.49
C ALA A 84 -14.58 11.68 3.88
N GLN A 85 -14.18 10.94 4.91
CA GLN A 85 -14.61 11.19 6.29
C GLN A 85 -14.14 12.56 6.78
N LEU A 86 -12.88 12.94 6.54
CA LEU A 86 -12.37 14.28 6.87
C LEU A 86 -13.15 15.39 6.16
N LEU A 87 -13.53 15.19 4.89
CA LEU A 87 -14.36 16.16 4.16
C LEU A 87 -15.78 16.23 4.73
N ALA A 88 -16.33 15.13 5.23
CA ALA A 88 -17.65 15.08 5.86
C ALA A 88 -17.65 15.72 7.26
N ASP A 89 -16.57 15.55 8.03
CA ASP A 89 -16.38 16.15 9.36
C ASP A 89 -16.00 17.65 9.28
N GLY A 90 -15.54 18.11 8.11
CA GLY A 90 -15.24 19.51 7.84
C GLY A 90 -16.51 20.35 7.71
N ALA A 91 -16.44 21.63 8.10
CA ALA A 91 -17.56 22.55 7.91
C ALA A 91 -17.95 22.62 6.41
N PRO A 92 -19.24 22.60 6.03
CA PRO A 92 -19.71 22.53 4.65
C PRO A 92 -19.15 23.64 3.74
N MET A 93 -18.80 24.80 4.30
CA MET A 93 -18.14 25.90 3.60
C MET A 93 -16.73 25.53 3.10
N THR A 94 -16.02 24.63 3.79
CA THR A 94 -14.66 24.18 3.44
C THR A 94 -14.69 23.22 2.27
N SER A 95 -15.67 22.31 2.23
CA SER A 95 -15.91 21.42 1.10
C SER A 95 -16.37 22.21 -0.13
N PHE A 96 -17.20 23.26 0.05
CA PHE A 96 -17.58 24.16 -1.04
C PHE A 96 -16.39 24.99 -1.55
N ARG A 97 -15.53 25.49 -0.66
CA ARG A 97 -14.29 26.20 -1.04
C ARG A 97 -13.33 25.27 -1.76
N LEU A 98 -13.20 24.02 -1.35
CA LEU A 98 -12.41 23.02 -2.07
C LEU A 98 -12.94 22.79 -3.50
N LEU A 99 -14.25 22.68 -3.65
CA LEU A 99 -14.89 22.47 -4.96
C LEU A 99 -14.79 23.70 -5.87
N THR A 100 -14.64 24.90 -5.31
CA THR A 100 -14.60 26.16 -6.07
C THR A 100 -13.19 26.71 -6.28
N THR A 101 -12.26 26.48 -5.35
CA THR A 101 -10.88 27.00 -5.39
C THR A 101 -9.81 25.90 -5.47
N GLY A 102 -10.14 24.63 -5.20
CA GLY A 102 -9.17 23.53 -5.18
C GLY A 102 -8.21 23.51 -3.99
N ASP A 103 -8.33 24.47 -3.05
CA ASP A 103 -7.33 24.65 -2.00
C ASP A 103 -7.65 23.84 -0.74
N LEU A 104 -6.88 22.76 -0.54
CA LEU A 104 -6.68 22.18 0.79
C LEU A 104 -5.70 23.08 1.56
N THR A 105 -6.09 23.56 2.74
CA THR A 105 -5.13 24.27 3.60
C THR A 105 -4.05 23.29 4.07
N MET A 106 -2.79 23.72 4.11
CA MET A 106 -1.67 22.89 4.57
C MET A 106 -1.92 22.27 5.96
N GLY A 107 -2.58 23.01 6.87
CA GLY A 107 -2.94 22.49 8.19
C GLY A 107 -3.99 21.36 8.17
N MET A 108 -4.84 21.27 7.13
CA MET A 108 -5.78 20.15 6.98
C MET A 108 -5.07 18.88 6.51
N LEU A 109 -4.10 19.03 5.60
CA LEU A 109 -3.24 17.93 5.15
C LEU A 109 -2.40 17.37 6.29
N ASP A 110 -1.86 18.24 7.15
CA ASP A 110 -1.04 17.82 8.29
C ASP A 110 -1.84 17.03 9.32
N ARG A 111 -3.04 17.50 9.70
CA ARG A 111 -3.93 16.73 10.59
C ARG A 111 -4.45 15.44 9.97
N TYR A 112 -4.59 15.40 8.64
CA TYR A 112 -4.94 14.17 7.93
C TYR A 112 -3.80 13.15 8.04
N ALA A 113 -2.58 13.61 7.76
CA ALA A 113 -1.36 12.82 7.87
C ALA A 113 -1.15 12.26 9.28
N GLU A 114 -1.20 13.10 10.32
CA GLU A 114 -1.06 12.66 11.71
C GLU A 114 -2.12 11.61 12.07
N ARG A 115 -3.39 11.83 11.69
CA ARG A 115 -4.45 10.85 11.92
C ARG A 115 -4.20 9.55 11.19
N MET A 116 -3.74 9.57 9.93
CA MET A 116 -3.45 8.33 9.21
C MET A 116 -2.29 7.54 9.83
N LEU A 117 -1.32 8.21 10.45
CA LEU A 117 -0.20 7.56 11.12
C LEU A 117 -0.57 7.00 12.50
N LEU A 118 -1.52 7.63 13.20
CA LEU A 118 -1.90 7.28 14.57
C LEU A 118 -3.18 6.44 14.67
N ALA A 119 -4.07 6.50 13.68
CA ALA A 119 -5.35 5.81 13.73
C ALA A 119 -5.18 4.27 13.66
N PRO A 120 -6.03 3.50 14.37
CA PRO A 120 -6.12 2.07 14.19
C PRO A 120 -6.39 1.75 12.71
N ARG A 121 -5.66 0.77 12.16
CA ARG A 121 -5.89 0.29 10.80
C ARG A 121 -7.18 -0.54 10.76
N PRO A 122 -8.23 -0.09 10.05
CA PRO A 122 -9.46 -0.87 9.95
C PRO A 122 -9.17 -2.21 9.30
N PRO A 123 -9.66 -3.35 9.80
CA PRO A 123 -9.47 -4.64 9.16
C PRO A 123 -10.12 -4.65 7.77
N VAL A 124 -9.61 -5.51 6.88
CA VAL A 124 -10.20 -5.74 5.57
C VAL A 124 -10.82 -7.14 5.59
N PRO A 125 -12.09 -7.31 5.18
CA PRO A 125 -12.72 -8.63 5.09
C PRO A 125 -11.93 -9.55 4.15
N SER A 126 -11.82 -10.83 4.51
CA SER A 126 -11.07 -11.81 3.72
C SER A 126 -11.65 -12.00 2.32
N GLU A 127 -12.98 -11.90 2.16
CA GLU A 127 -13.64 -12.00 0.86
C GLU A 127 -13.21 -10.90 -0.10
N ASP A 128 -13.14 -9.65 0.36
CA ASP A 128 -12.69 -8.51 -0.45
C ASP A 128 -11.19 -8.64 -0.81
N LEU A 129 -10.38 -9.14 0.12
CA LEU A 129 -8.96 -9.43 -0.14
C LEU A 129 -8.83 -10.50 -1.22
N LEU A 130 -9.48 -11.64 -1.06
CA LEU A 130 -9.38 -12.77 -1.99
C LEU A 130 -9.87 -12.39 -3.39
N ALA A 131 -10.93 -11.58 -3.48
CA ALA A 131 -11.38 -11.03 -4.76
C ALA A 131 -10.31 -10.15 -5.43
N ALA A 132 -9.61 -9.31 -4.64
CA ALA A 132 -8.52 -8.47 -5.16
C ALA A 132 -7.29 -9.28 -5.59
N PHE A 133 -6.92 -10.33 -4.85
CA PHE A 133 -5.85 -11.26 -5.22
C PHE A 133 -6.19 -12.03 -6.50
N ALA A 134 -7.44 -12.51 -6.62
CA ALA A 134 -7.93 -13.18 -7.83
C ALA A 134 -7.89 -12.26 -9.05
N ALA A 135 -8.43 -11.04 -8.93
CA ALA A 135 -8.44 -10.07 -10.02
C ALA A 135 -7.04 -9.64 -10.47
N ALA A 136 -6.06 -9.70 -9.56
CA ALA A 136 -4.67 -9.44 -9.86
C ALA A 136 -3.90 -10.69 -10.28
N GLU A 137 -4.46 -11.91 -10.23
CA GLU A 137 -3.71 -13.16 -10.45
C GLU A 137 -2.43 -13.24 -9.57
N ILE A 138 -2.53 -12.81 -8.31
CA ILE A 138 -1.43 -12.86 -7.33
C ILE A 138 -1.85 -13.83 -6.22
N PRO A 139 -0.96 -14.75 -5.78
CA PRO A 139 -1.29 -15.64 -4.67
C PRO A 139 -1.43 -14.88 -3.35
N ALA A 140 -2.46 -15.22 -2.60
CA ALA A 140 -2.73 -14.62 -1.29
C ALA A 140 -1.85 -15.22 -0.18
N ALA A 141 -1.39 -16.46 -0.34
CA ALA A 141 -0.65 -17.19 0.70
C ALA A 141 0.65 -16.49 1.17
N PRO A 142 1.53 -15.96 0.30
CA PRO A 142 2.73 -15.24 0.76
C PRO A 142 2.40 -14.05 1.66
N TYR A 143 1.38 -13.27 1.30
CA TYR A 143 0.88 -12.16 2.13
C TYR A 143 0.28 -12.66 3.46
N ALA A 144 -0.48 -13.75 3.43
CA ALA A 144 -1.06 -14.34 4.63
C ALA A 144 0.03 -14.75 5.64
N TYR A 145 1.04 -15.51 5.20
CA TYR A 145 2.15 -15.93 6.06
C TYR A 145 3.02 -14.75 6.54
N ALA A 146 3.17 -13.71 5.73
CA ALA A 146 3.85 -12.49 6.16
C ALA A 146 3.07 -11.72 7.24
N ARG A 147 1.75 -11.90 7.34
CA ARG A 147 0.93 -11.32 8.40
C ARG A 147 0.94 -12.16 9.67
N ASP A 148 0.93 -13.47 9.52
CA ASP A 148 0.96 -14.43 10.60
C ASP A 148 1.64 -15.72 10.12
N ILE A 149 2.89 -15.90 10.56
CA ILE A 149 3.72 -17.02 10.16
C ILE A 149 3.17 -18.38 10.65
N THR A 150 2.37 -18.38 11.71
CA THR A 150 1.71 -19.61 12.21
C THR A 150 0.56 -20.04 11.31
N GLY A 151 -0.04 -19.09 10.59
CA GLY A 151 -1.21 -19.30 9.75
C GLY A 151 -2.54 -19.28 10.51
N GLU A 152 -2.55 -19.22 11.85
CA GLU A 152 -3.78 -19.38 12.65
C GLU A 152 -4.81 -18.28 12.39
N SER A 153 -4.38 -17.01 12.40
CA SER A 153 -5.29 -15.87 12.19
C SER A 153 -5.62 -15.60 10.71
N VAL A 154 -4.92 -16.26 9.80
CA VAL A 154 -4.99 -16.02 8.34
C VAL A 154 -5.36 -17.28 7.55
N LEU A 155 -5.79 -18.35 8.24
CA LEU A 155 -6.09 -19.64 7.62
C LEU A 155 -7.08 -19.51 6.46
N GLY A 156 -8.10 -18.66 6.60
CA GLY A 156 -9.06 -18.39 5.53
C GLY A 156 -8.45 -17.80 4.26
N LEU A 157 -7.39 -16.98 4.36
CA LEU A 157 -6.68 -16.46 3.19
C LEU A 157 -5.81 -17.54 2.54
N ILE A 158 -5.25 -18.44 3.35
CA ILE A 158 -4.40 -19.53 2.87
C ILE A 158 -5.28 -20.57 2.16
N GLU A 159 -6.32 -21.07 2.82
CA GLU A 159 -7.17 -22.16 2.31
C GLU A 159 -8.00 -21.76 1.10
N ALA A 160 -8.51 -20.53 1.08
CA ALA A 160 -9.31 -20.00 -0.01
C ALA A 160 -8.49 -19.18 -1.03
N ASP A 161 -7.15 -19.30 -1.02
CA ASP A 161 -6.29 -18.62 -1.98
C ASP A 161 -6.72 -18.98 -3.42
N PRO A 162 -7.22 -18.00 -4.21
CA PRO A 162 -7.77 -18.28 -5.53
C PRO A 162 -6.71 -18.81 -6.50
N MET A 163 -5.43 -18.51 -6.26
CA MET A 163 -4.32 -18.91 -7.10
C MET A 163 -3.70 -20.25 -6.71
N ARG A 164 -4.19 -20.89 -5.65
CA ARG A 164 -3.69 -22.19 -5.19
C ARG A 164 -3.79 -23.24 -6.31
N GLY A 165 -2.66 -23.85 -6.64
CA GLY A 165 -2.58 -24.88 -7.69
C GLY A 165 -2.66 -24.33 -9.11
N GLN A 166 -2.69 -23.01 -9.30
CA GLN A 166 -2.67 -22.38 -10.61
C GLN A 166 -1.26 -22.02 -11.06
N ALA A 167 -1.04 -21.98 -12.37
CA ALA A 167 0.17 -21.40 -12.95
C ALA A 167 0.00 -19.86 -12.99
N VAL A 168 0.59 -19.16 -12.01
CA VAL A 168 0.51 -17.70 -11.93
C VAL A 168 1.73 -17.01 -12.55
N PRO A 169 1.54 -15.88 -13.25
CA PRO A 169 2.66 -15.05 -13.68
C PRO A 169 3.42 -14.49 -12.47
N PRO A 170 4.77 -14.45 -12.51
CA PRO A 170 5.54 -13.87 -11.42
C PRO A 170 5.22 -12.38 -11.26
N VAL A 171 5.21 -11.90 -10.01
CA VAL A 171 4.94 -10.49 -9.69
C VAL A 171 6.02 -9.58 -10.29
N LEU A 172 7.27 -9.98 -10.16
CA LEU A 172 8.44 -9.35 -10.74
C LEU A 172 9.42 -10.42 -11.21
N ARG A 173 10.32 -10.05 -12.12
CA ARG A 173 11.48 -10.88 -12.45
C ARG A 173 12.50 -10.79 -11.32
N ASP A 174 13.26 -11.85 -11.08
CA ASP A 174 14.25 -11.92 -9.98
C ASP A 174 15.22 -10.73 -9.98
N ARG A 175 15.74 -10.35 -11.16
CA ARG A 175 16.61 -9.17 -11.30
C ARG A 175 15.92 -7.88 -10.85
N ASP A 176 14.63 -7.73 -11.16
CA ASP A 176 13.86 -6.54 -10.78
C ASP A 176 13.62 -6.53 -9.26
N TRP A 177 13.41 -7.70 -8.66
CA TRP A 177 13.27 -7.84 -7.23
C TRP A 177 14.57 -7.53 -6.48
N LEU A 178 15.70 -8.10 -6.90
CA LEU A 178 17.02 -7.80 -6.34
C LEU A 178 17.38 -6.31 -6.43
N LEU A 179 17.00 -5.63 -7.52
CA LEU A 179 17.20 -4.17 -7.62
C LEU A 179 16.34 -3.40 -6.63
N LEU A 180 15.14 -3.88 -6.30
CA LEU A 180 14.30 -3.24 -5.28
C LEU A 180 14.87 -3.42 -3.87
N GLN A 181 15.55 -4.53 -3.58
CA GLN A 181 16.19 -4.79 -2.29
C GLN A 181 17.20 -3.69 -1.92
N SER A 182 17.85 -3.07 -2.90
CA SER A 182 18.80 -1.95 -2.69
C SER A 182 18.18 -0.56 -2.90
N ILE A 183 16.85 -0.42 -2.95
CA ILE A 183 16.20 0.87 -3.27
C ILE A 183 16.54 2.00 -2.30
N CYS A 184 16.86 1.65 -1.06
CA CYS A 184 17.25 2.58 0.00
C CYS A 184 18.78 2.72 0.16
N GLU A 185 19.57 1.96 -0.59
CA GLU A 185 21.03 2.07 -0.60
C GLU A 185 21.46 3.25 -1.48
N THR A 186 22.36 4.08 -0.95
CA THR A 186 22.92 5.26 -1.63
C THR A 186 24.13 4.87 -2.47
#